data_AF-A0A538U5K5-F1
#
_entry.id   AF-A0A538U5K5-F1
#
_cell.length_a   1.000
_cell.length_b   1.000
_cell.length_c   1.000
_cell.angle_alpha   90.00
_cell.angle_beta   90.00
_cell.angle_gamma   90.00
#
_symmetry.space_group_name_H-M   'P 1'
#
loop_
_entity.id
_entity.type
_entity.pdbx_description
1 polymer ?
#
loop_
_entity_poly.entity_id
_entity_poly.type
_entity_poly.pdbx_seq_one_letter_code
_entity_poly.pdbx_strand_id
1 'polypeptide(L)' 'MENVFKALAHPIRRALLDLLYAHDGRTLSELDAQLPLTRFGTMKHLRILERADLVVTRRAGRAKSTPSPS' A
#
# COMPACT_ATOMS: atom_id res chain seq x y z
N MET A 1 -10.81 5.35 17.68
CA MET A 1 -11.28 3.96 17.45
C MET A 1 -12.20 3.85 16.23
N GLU A 2 -13.15 4.78 15.98
CA GLU A 2 -14.04 4.74 14.80
C GLU A 2 -13.33 4.66 13.43
N ASN A 3 -12.13 5.23 13.30
CA ASN A 3 -11.44 5.34 12.02
C ASN A 3 -10.99 3.98 11.47
N VAL A 4 -10.71 3.00 12.33
CA VAL A 4 -10.26 1.66 11.92
C VAL A 4 -11.41 0.88 11.28
N PHE A 5 -12.56 0.80 11.95
CA PHE A 5 -13.73 0.09 11.41
C PHE A 5 -14.23 0.73 10.11
N LYS A 6 -14.26 2.07 10.05
CA LYS A 6 -14.58 2.80 8.81
C LYS A 6 -13.57 2.50 7.71
N ALA A 7 -12.28 2.41 8.02
CA ALA A 7 -11.25 2.03 7.05
C ALA A 7 -11.42 0.58 6.56
N LEU A 8 -11.70 -0.38 7.43
CA LEU A 8 -11.86 -1.79 7.04
C LEU A 8 -13.18 -2.09 6.30
N ALA A 9 -14.19 -1.24 6.43
CA ALA A 9 -15.48 -1.44 5.76
C ALA A 9 -15.42 -1.42 4.21
N HIS A 10 -14.32 -0.95 3.61
CA HIS A 10 -14.21 -0.84 2.15
C HIS A 10 -13.42 -2.02 1.57
N PRO A 11 -13.97 -2.73 0.55
CA PRO A 11 -13.35 -3.94 0.00
C PRO A 11 -11.94 -3.69 -0.56
N ILE A 12 -11.73 -2.60 -1.28
CA ILE A 12 -10.40 -2.25 -1.81
C ILE A 12 -9.37 -2.01 -0.69
N ARG A 13 -9.78 -1.45 0.45
CA ARG A 13 -8.84 -1.19 1.56
C ARG A 13 -8.43 -2.48 2.25
N ARG A 14 -9.34 -3.45 2.35
CA ARG A 14 -9.02 -4.81 2.80
C ARG A 14 -8.09 -5.51 1.81
N ALA A 15 -8.39 -5.47 0.51
CA ALA A 15 -7.52 -6.05 -0.51
C ALA A 15 -6.10 -5.45 -0.49
N LEU A 16 -5.96 -4.13 -0.28
CA LEU A 16 -4.65 -3.49 -0.09
C LEU A 16 -3.90 -4.05 1.12
N LEU A 17 -4.59 -4.24 2.26
CA LEU A 17 -3.99 -4.85 3.45
C LEU A 17 -3.60 -6.31 3.19
N ASP A 18 -4.44 -7.10 2.53
CA ASP A 18 -4.16 -8.49 2.17
C ASP A 18 -2.92 -8.59 1.27
N LEU A 19 -2.81 -7.69 0.28
CA LEU A 19 -1.66 -7.62 -0.63
C LEU A 19 -0.37 -7.23 0.10
N LEU A 20 -0.45 -6.28 1.03
CA LEU A 20 0.68 -5.85 1.86
C LEU A 20 1.08 -6.91 2.88
N TYR A 21 0.12 -7.69 3.39
CA TYR A 21 0.37 -8.79 4.32
C TYR A 21 1.00 -9.99 3.62
N ALA A 22 0.59 -10.29 2.39
CA ALA A 22 1.12 -11.42 1.63
C ALA A 22 2.62 -11.29 1.31
N HIS A 23 3.12 -10.06 1.13
CA HIS A 23 4.53 -9.79 0.92
C HIS A 23 4.92 -8.49 1.61
N ASP A 24 5.81 -8.58 2.60
CA ASP A 24 6.30 -7.43 3.34
C ASP A 24 6.89 -6.37 2.40
N GLY A 25 6.31 -5.18 2.44
CA GLY A 25 6.87 -3.99 1.79
C GLY A 25 6.74 -3.96 0.26
N ARG A 26 5.51 -4.05 -0.26
CA ARG A 26 5.25 -3.80 -1.69
C ARG A 26 5.40 -2.33 -2.08
N THR A 27 5.83 -2.12 -3.31
CA THR A 27 5.86 -0.81 -3.97
C THR A 27 4.46 -0.43 -4.48
N LEU A 28 4.25 0.86 -4.71
CA LEU A 28 2.98 1.37 -5.23
C LEU A 28 2.62 0.76 -6.60
N SER A 29 3.61 0.56 -7.47
CA SER A 29 3.42 -0.02 -8.80
C SER A 29 2.92 -1.47 -8.75
N GLU A 30 3.38 -2.26 -7.78
CA GLU A 30 2.94 -3.64 -7.59
C GLU A 30 1.52 -3.72 -7.07
N LEU A 31 1.09 -2.75 -6.26
CA LEU A 31 -0.28 -2.64 -5.78
C LEU A 31 -1.23 -2.20 -6.91
N ASP A 32 -0.81 -1.21 -7.71
CA ASP A 32 -1.56 -0.73 -8.87
C ASP A 32 -1.76 -1.82 -9.94
N ALA A 33 -0.78 -2.74 -10.10
CA ALA A 33 -0.87 -3.84 -11.05
C ALA A 33 -1.87 -4.94 -10.63
N GLN A 34 -2.14 -5.08 -9.32
CA GLN A 34 -2.99 -6.15 -8.77
C GLN A 34 -4.41 -5.70 -8.46
N LEU A 35 -4.69 -4.40 -8.56
CA LEU A 35 -6.00 -3.83 -8.28
C LEU A 35 -6.47 -3.01 -9.49
N PRO A 36 -7.78 -2.97 -9.78
CA PRO A 36 -8.34 -2.14 -10.85
C PRO A 36 -8.41 -0.66 -10.42
N LEU A 37 -7.30 -0.11 -9.95
CA LEU A 37 -7.17 1.25 -9.44
C LEU A 37 -6.13 2.01 -10.23
N THR A 38 -6.38 3.31 -10.39
CA THR A 38 -5.31 4.21 -10.79
C THR A 38 -4.36 4.43 -9.61
N ARG A 39 -3.12 4.77 -9.92
CA ARG A 39 -2.09 5.18 -8.95
C ARG A 39 -2.62 6.18 -7.90
N PHE A 40 -3.41 7.14 -8.35
CA PHE A 40 -4.03 8.13 -7.47
C PHE A 40 -5.06 7.50 -6.52
N GLY A 41 -5.89 6.57 -7.02
CA GLY A 41 -6.83 5.81 -6.21
C GLY A 41 -6.13 5.02 -5.11
N THR A 42 -5.05 4.30 -5.47
CA THR A 42 -4.21 3.56 -4.51
C THR A 42 -3.64 4.48 -3.43
N MET A 43 -3.04 5.61 -3.81
CA MET A 43 -2.50 6.59 -2.84
C MET A 43 -3.59 7.17 -1.91
N LYS A 44 -4.79 7.44 -2.44
CA LYS A 44 -5.92 7.90 -1.65
C LYS A 44 -6.32 6.88 -0.58
N HIS A 45 -6.39 5.60 -0.96
CA HIS A 45 -6.74 4.52 -0.04
C HIS A 45 -5.65 4.27 1.00
N LEU A 46 -4.38 4.26 0.61
CA LEU A 46 -3.25 4.12 1.52
C LEU A 46 -3.22 5.25 2.56
N ARG A 47 -3.52 6.49 2.18
CA ARG A 47 -3.61 7.61 3.14
C ARG A 47 -4.73 7.45 4.16
N ILE A 48 -5.84 6.83 3.78
CA ILE A 48 -6.94 6.51 4.72
C ILE A 48 -6.49 5.43 5.69
N LEU A 49 -5.83 4.37 5.20
CA LEU A 49 -5.30 3.30 6.02
C LEU A 49 -4.22 3.80 6.99
N GLU A 50 -3.33 4.68 6.53
CA GLU A 50 -2.28 5.31 7.35
C GLU A 50 -2.87 6.18 8.47
N ARG A 51 -3.90 6.97 8.17
CA ARG A 51 -4.64 7.75 9.19
C ARG A 51 -5.38 6.88 10.21
N ALA A 52 -5.67 5.63 9.86
CA ALA A 52 -6.25 4.64 10.74
C ALA A 52 -5.19 3.79 11.44
N ASP A 53 -3.90 4.10 11.26
CA ASP A 53 -2.76 3.36 11.82
C ASP A 53 -2.70 1.89 11.39
N LEU A 54 -3.26 1.57 10.21
CA LEU A 54 -3.30 0.21 9.65
C LEU A 54 -2.14 -0.10 8.71
N VAL A 55 -1.48 0.94 8.19
CA VAL A 55 -0.29 0.80 7.33
C VAL A 55 0.70 1.91 7.66
N VAL A 56 1.98 1.61 7.52
CA VAL A 56 3.05 2.62 7.60
C VAL A 56 3.63 2.79 6.21
N THR A 57 3.55 4.00 5.65
CA THR A 57 4.18 4.27 4.35
C THR A 57 5.63 4.66 4.55
N ARG A 58 6.56 3.86 4.01
CA ARG A 58 7.98 4.22 3.96
C ARG A 58 8.30 4.75 2.57
N ARG A 59 8.75 6.00 2.48
CA ARG A 59 9.39 6.50 1.26
C ARG A 59 10.76 5.85 1.12
N ALA A 60 10.85 4.81 0.30
CA ALA A 60 12.14 4.34 -0.18
C ALA A 60 12.73 5.43 -1.07
N GLY A 61 13.64 6.24 -0.54
CA GLY A 61 14.42 7.18 -1.34
C GLY A 61 15.14 6.39 -2.42
N ARG A 62 14.98 6.82 -3.69
CA ARG A 62 15.58 6.26 -4.92
C ARG A 62 16.60 5.14 -4.65
N ALA A 63 16.14 3.89 -4.71
CA ALA A 63 17.05 2.77 -4.85
C ALA A 63 17.78 2.95 -6.19
N LYS A 64 19.01 3.45 -6.14
CA LYS A 64 19.96 3.27 -7.22
C LYS A 64 20.35 1.80 -7.18
N SER A 65 19.71 0.99 -8.01
CA SER A 65 20.16 -0.37 -8.29
C SER A 65 21.49 -0.28 -9.02
N THR A 66 22.59 -0.30 -8.28
CA THR A 66 23.88 -0.74 -8.82
C THR A 66 23.77 -2.25 -9.03
N PRO A 67 24.01 -2.79 -10.24
CA PRO A 67 24.07 -4.22 -10.42
C PRO A 67 25.27 -4.77 -9.64
N SER A 68 25.03 -5.77 -8.80
CA SER A 68 26.10 -6.59 -8.24
C SER A 68 26.63 -7.49 -9.37
N PRO A 69 27.93 -7.48 -9.69
CA PRO A 69 28.51 -8.44 -10.60
C PRO A 69 28.64 -9.78 -9.85
N SER A 70 28.02 -10.82 -10.38
CA SER A 70 28.43 -12.21 -10.18
C SER A 70 28.93 -12.73 -11.51
#